data_AF-Q7RDW4-F1
#
_entry.id   AF-Q7RDW4-F1
#
_cell.length_a   1.000
_cell.length_b   1.000
_cell.length_c   1.000
_cell.angle_alpha   90.00
_cell.angle_beta   90.00
_cell.angle_gamma   90.00
#
_symmetry.space_group_name_H-M   'P 1'
#
loop_
_entity.id
_entity.type
_entity.pdbx_description
1 polymer ?
#
loop_
_entity_poly.entity_id
_entity_poly.type
_entity_poly.pdbx_seq_one_letter_code
_entity_poly.pdbx_strand_id
1 'polypeptide(L)'
;MKKAYEILRKEGKEKIKNTLKDFQLELLKHDTNESAKELKIKETEEEKLKEIKINYNDNVKIQQDISNDNNVNKIQNDEKKEGSVWNINNYHWEEKCLTKWAKEELEKILNNSTIELNNNIHLQFFNAEIEGEASSSLRKKKKIIIYDLKIGAEWKASKKNKNNEIEMEAKGYISVNEIISDYSADDQNKYKYTYIFDNNTPEYSTINNVIKSDIPQKMNEIIDSFVEKMKQK
;
A
#
# COMPACT_ATOMS: atom_id res chain seq x y z
N MET A 1 41.51 -22.36 34.43
CA MET A 1 40.97 -21.25 33.59
C MET A 1 42.04 -20.40 32.89
N LYS A 2 43.12 -19.93 33.55
CA LYS A 2 44.14 -19.05 32.91
C LYS A 2 44.82 -19.63 31.65
N LYS A 3 45.07 -20.94 31.59
CA LYS A 3 45.77 -21.61 30.48
C LYS A 3 44.98 -21.62 29.15
N ALA A 4 43.67 -21.86 29.21
CA ALA A 4 42.81 -21.82 28.03
C ALA A 4 42.65 -20.40 27.45
N TYR A 5 42.60 -19.40 28.33
CA TYR A 5 42.56 -18.00 27.93
C TYR A 5 43.83 -17.57 27.18
N GLU A 6 45.01 -18.02 27.62
CA GLU A 6 46.27 -17.69 26.95
C GLU A 6 46.40 -18.33 25.56
N ILE A 7 45.92 -19.58 25.42
CA ILE A 7 45.87 -20.29 24.13
C ILE A 7 44.95 -19.54 23.16
N LEU A 8 43.73 -19.19 23.59
CA LEU A 8 42.79 -18.41 22.76
C LEU A 8 43.35 -17.03 22.40
N ARG A 9 44.04 -16.37 23.34
CA ARG A 9 44.59 -15.03 23.14
C ARG A 9 45.73 -15.01 22.12
N LYS A 10 46.53 -16.06 22.01
CA LYS A 10 47.65 -16.13 21.06
C LYS A 10 47.29 -16.96 19.83
N GLU A 11 47.11 -18.27 20.00
CA GLU A 11 46.88 -19.21 18.90
C GLU A 11 45.52 -19.01 18.24
N GLY A 12 44.49 -18.72 19.03
CA GLY A 12 43.15 -18.42 18.50
C GLY A 12 43.14 -17.18 17.61
N LYS A 13 43.78 -16.09 18.06
CA LYS A 13 43.90 -14.85 17.27
C LYS A 13 44.70 -15.05 15.98
N GLU A 14 45.81 -15.77 16.05
CA GLU A 14 46.64 -16.10 14.89
C GLU A 14 45.86 -16.92 13.85
N LYS A 15 45.12 -17.95 14.29
CA LYS A 15 44.29 -18.76 13.39
C LYS A 15 43.20 -17.92 12.71
N ILE A 16 42.47 -17.11 13.46
CA ILE A 16 41.42 -16.23 12.90
C ILE A 16 42.02 -15.26 11.88
N LYS A 17 43.16 -14.64 12.19
CA LYS A 17 43.84 -13.71 11.29
C LYS A 17 44.31 -14.39 10.00
N ASN A 18 44.81 -15.62 10.09
CA ASN A 18 45.24 -16.39 8.92
C ASN A 18 44.06 -16.86 8.06
N THR A 19 42.94 -17.26 8.67
CA THR A 19 41.72 -17.63 7.93
C THR A 19 41.10 -16.45 7.19
N LEU A 20 41.13 -15.25 7.77
CA LEU A 20 40.55 -14.05 7.16
C LEU A 20 41.52 -13.28 6.26
N LYS A 21 42.75 -13.76 6.08
CA LYS A 21 43.82 -13.04 5.39
C LYS A 21 43.47 -12.71 3.93
N ASP A 22 42.78 -13.63 3.27
CA ASP A 22 42.43 -13.51 1.84
C ASP A 22 40.98 -13.08 1.62
N PHE A 23 40.25 -12.75 2.69
CA PHE A 23 38.83 -12.37 2.63
C PHE A 23 38.57 -11.23 1.65
N GLN A 24 39.45 -10.22 1.63
CA GLN A 24 39.33 -9.08 0.72
C GLN A 24 39.49 -9.49 -0.76
N LEU A 25 40.36 -10.46 -1.04
CA LEU A 25 40.57 -10.99 -2.40
C LEU A 25 39.41 -11.89 -2.83
N GLU A 26 38.86 -12.68 -1.91
CA GLU A 26 37.65 -13.46 -2.16
C GLU A 26 36.43 -12.58 -2.44
N LEU A 27 36.29 -11.47 -1.69
CA LEU A 27 35.23 -10.49 -1.90
C LEU A 27 35.37 -9.82 -3.28
N LEU A 28 36.58 -9.39 -3.67
CA LEU A 28 36.81 -8.81 -4.99
C LEU A 28 36.48 -9.80 -6.13
N LYS A 29 36.83 -11.08 -5.97
CA LYS A 29 36.50 -12.12 -6.95
C LYS A 29 34.98 -12.31 -7.07
N HIS A 30 34.26 -12.28 -5.95
CA HIS A 30 32.79 -12.33 -5.97
C HIS A 30 32.21 -11.16 -6.76
N ASP A 31 32.63 -9.93 -6.47
CA ASP A 31 32.15 -8.71 -7.16
C ASP A 31 32.44 -8.75 -8.66
N THR A 32 33.63 -9.21 -9.07
CA THR A 32 33.96 -9.33 -10.50
C THR A 32 33.11 -10.39 -11.21
N ASN A 33 32.82 -11.52 -10.55
CA ASN A 33 31.96 -12.56 -11.11
C ASN A 33 30.50 -12.11 -11.19
N GLU A 34 30.03 -11.34 -10.21
CA GLU A 34 28.68 -10.78 -10.20
C GLU A 34 28.52 -9.74 -11.31
N SER A 35 29.50 -8.84 -11.48
CA SER A 35 29.54 -7.88 -12.59
C SER A 35 29.58 -8.57 -13.96
N ALA A 36 30.38 -9.65 -14.11
CA ALA A 36 30.42 -10.43 -15.34
C ALA A 36 29.09 -11.17 -15.62
N LYS A 37 28.38 -11.60 -14.57
CA LYS A 37 27.06 -12.22 -14.69
C LYS A 37 26.01 -11.20 -15.12
N GLU A 38 26.05 -9.98 -14.58
CA GLU A 38 25.18 -8.88 -14.99
C GLU A 38 25.41 -8.47 -16.45
N LEU A 39 26.67 -8.40 -16.90
CA LEU A 39 27.02 -8.12 -18.29
C LEU A 39 26.45 -9.19 -19.24
N LYS A 40 26.61 -10.47 -18.91
CA LYS A 40 26.03 -11.56 -19.72
C LYS A 40 24.50 -11.51 -19.78
N ILE A 41 23.85 -11.14 -18.67
CA ILE A 41 22.39 -10.95 -18.64
C ILE A 41 21.99 -9.81 -19.58
N LYS A 42 22.69 -8.67 -19.53
CA LYS A 42 22.43 -7.54 -20.46
C LYS A 42 22.63 -7.93 -21.93
N GLU A 43 23.70 -8.64 -22.25
CA GLU A 43 23.97 -9.11 -23.62
C GLU A 43 22.88 -10.07 -24.12
N THR A 44 22.47 -11.06 -23.30
CA THR A 44 21.37 -11.96 -23.67
C THR A 44 20.02 -11.26 -23.74
N GLU A 45 19.79 -10.22 -22.95
CA GLU A 45 18.58 -9.38 -23.03
C GLU A 45 18.55 -8.53 -24.30
N GLU A 46 19.69 -7.96 -24.71
CA GLU A 46 19.81 -7.23 -25.97
C GLU A 46 19.59 -8.14 -27.19
N GLU A 47 20.07 -9.37 -27.16
CA GLU A 47 19.81 -10.38 -28.20
C GLU A 47 18.32 -10.73 -28.30
N LYS A 48 17.66 -11.00 -27.17
CA LYS A 48 16.21 -11.26 -27.12
C LYS A 48 15.39 -10.07 -27.62
N LEU A 49 15.80 -8.83 -27.31
CA LEU A 49 15.15 -7.62 -27.80
C LEU A 49 15.31 -7.45 -29.32
N LYS A 50 16.45 -7.84 -29.88
CA LYS A 50 16.66 -7.87 -31.34
C LYS A 50 15.79 -8.93 -31.99
N GLU A 51 15.70 -10.12 -31.41
CA GLU A 51 14.87 -11.22 -31.90
C GLU A 51 13.36 -10.87 -31.88
N ILE A 52 12.88 -10.19 -30.82
CA ILE A 52 11.50 -9.67 -30.75
C ILE A 52 11.25 -8.61 -31.83
N LYS A 53 12.20 -7.70 -32.08
CA LYS A 53 12.07 -6.67 -33.14
C LYS A 53 12.05 -7.28 -34.54
N ILE A 54 12.85 -8.33 -34.77
CA ILE A 54 12.86 -9.08 -36.04
C ILE A 54 11.51 -9.77 -36.24
N ASN A 55 11.02 -10.51 -35.23
CA ASN A 55 9.71 -11.15 -35.27
C ASN A 55 8.56 -10.15 -35.48
N TYR A 56 8.63 -8.95 -34.89
CA TYR A 56 7.64 -7.90 -35.13
C TYR A 56 7.67 -7.40 -36.59
N ASN A 57 8.85 -7.15 -37.16
CA ASN A 57 8.98 -6.72 -38.55
C ASN A 57 8.53 -7.82 -39.54
N ASP A 58 8.78 -9.09 -39.23
CA ASP A 58 8.31 -10.21 -40.05
C ASP A 58 6.78 -10.36 -39.99
N ASN A 59 6.17 -10.15 -38.82
CA ASN A 59 4.71 -10.12 -38.67
C ASN A 59 4.06 -8.89 -39.35
N VAL A 60 4.72 -7.73 -39.37
CA VAL A 60 4.26 -6.54 -40.10
C VAL A 60 4.34 -6.73 -41.62
N LYS A 61 5.35 -7.46 -42.13
CA LYS A 61 5.39 -7.89 -43.54
C LYS A 61 4.27 -8.86 -43.88
N ILE A 62 3.98 -9.83 -43.00
CA ILE A 62 2.86 -10.78 -43.17
C ILE A 62 1.49 -10.05 -43.14
N GLN A 63 1.36 -8.94 -42.38
CA GLN A 63 0.15 -8.10 -42.37
C GLN A 63 -0.02 -7.19 -43.59
N GLN A 64 1.05 -6.88 -44.35
CA GLN A 64 0.93 -6.18 -45.63
C GLN A 64 0.48 -7.11 -46.78
N ASP A 65 0.70 -8.41 -46.65
CA ASP A 65 0.28 -9.41 -47.64
C ASP A 65 -1.11 -10.03 -47.35
N ILE A 66 -1.71 -9.77 -46.18
CA ILE A 66 -3.06 -10.22 -45.80
C ILE A 66 -3.96 -9.00 -45.57
N SER A 67 -4.22 -8.26 -46.66
CA SER A 67 -5.32 -7.29 -46.74
C SER A 67 -6.33 -7.79 -47.77
N ASN A 68 -7.00 -8.90 -47.46
CA ASN A 68 -8.28 -9.34 -48.03
C ASN A 68 -8.74 -10.60 -47.27
N ASP A 69 -9.25 -10.42 -46.06
CA ASP A 69 -10.50 -11.08 -45.63
C ASP A 69 -10.83 -10.77 -44.15
N ASN A 70 -12.12 -10.55 -43.92
CA ASN A 70 -12.71 -10.25 -42.62
C ASN A 70 -12.87 -11.54 -41.80
N ASN A 71 -12.26 -11.65 -40.63
CA ASN A 71 -12.97 -11.97 -39.38
C ASN A 71 -12.05 -12.04 -38.14
N VAL A 72 -12.56 -11.41 -37.07
CA VAL A 72 -12.48 -11.75 -35.63
C VAL A 72 -11.45 -12.81 -35.22
N ASN A 73 -10.41 -12.36 -34.49
CA ASN A 73 -9.99 -12.93 -33.20
C ASN A 73 -8.89 -12.05 -32.60
N LYS A 74 -9.31 -11.07 -31.79
CA LYS A 74 -8.38 -10.27 -30.97
C LYS A 74 -7.93 -11.16 -29.82
N ILE A 75 -6.76 -11.79 -29.97
CA ILE A 75 -6.09 -12.49 -28.87
C ILE A 75 -5.75 -11.43 -27.83
N GLN A 76 -6.62 -11.35 -26.84
CA GLN A 76 -6.55 -10.44 -25.71
C GLN A 76 -5.64 -11.08 -24.67
N ASN A 77 -4.34 -10.86 -24.79
CA ASN A 77 -3.37 -11.06 -23.71
C ASN A 77 -2.56 -9.78 -23.55
N ASP A 78 -3.24 -8.65 -23.43
CA ASP A 78 -2.68 -7.51 -22.70
C ASP A 78 -2.76 -7.86 -21.21
N GLU A 79 -1.87 -8.73 -20.74
CA GLU A 79 -1.50 -8.72 -19.33
C GLU A 79 -1.09 -7.28 -19.04
N LYS A 80 -1.91 -6.60 -18.25
CA LYS A 80 -1.70 -5.24 -17.76
C LYS A 80 -0.23 -5.16 -17.33
N LYS A 81 0.63 -4.51 -18.12
CA LYS A 81 2.03 -4.31 -17.77
C LYS A 81 2.04 -3.37 -16.56
N GLU A 82 1.97 -3.95 -15.38
CA GLU A 82 2.21 -3.25 -14.13
C GLU A 82 3.73 -3.06 -14.02
N GLY A 83 4.17 -1.81 -13.81
CA GLY A 83 5.58 -1.43 -13.76
C GLY A 83 6.03 -0.60 -14.97
N SER A 84 7.15 0.09 -14.81
CA SER A 84 7.81 0.86 -15.85
C SER A 84 8.34 -0.05 -16.97
N VAL A 85 8.48 0.52 -18.17
CA VAL A 85 9.00 -0.19 -19.36
C VAL A 85 10.42 -0.78 -19.11
N TRP A 86 11.16 -0.21 -18.15
CA TRP A 86 12.50 -0.63 -17.77
C TRP A 86 12.52 -1.76 -16.72
N ASN A 87 11.40 -2.05 -16.03
CA ASN A 87 11.29 -3.10 -15.03
C ASN A 87 10.82 -4.42 -15.64
N ILE A 88 11.66 -5.00 -16.49
CA ILE A 88 11.35 -6.24 -17.19
C ILE A 88 11.06 -7.35 -16.16
N ASN A 89 9.91 -8.01 -16.30
CA ASN A 89 9.42 -9.06 -15.39
C ASN A 89 9.20 -8.64 -13.92
N ASN A 90 9.23 -7.34 -13.59
CA ASN A 90 9.05 -6.82 -12.22
C ASN A 90 10.09 -7.35 -11.22
N TYR A 91 11.34 -7.58 -11.67
CA TYR A 91 12.43 -8.04 -10.80
C TYR A 91 13.08 -6.91 -10.01
N HIS A 92 13.08 -5.69 -10.54
CA HIS A 92 13.60 -4.52 -9.86
C HIS A 92 12.52 -3.92 -8.95
N TRP A 93 12.96 -3.36 -7.82
CA TRP A 93 12.07 -2.59 -6.96
C TRP A 93 11.63 -1.33 -7.70
N GLU A 94 10.33 -1.16 -7.85
CA GLU A 94 9.73 0.07 -8.34
C GLU A 94 8.68 0.52 -7.34
N GLU A 95 8.78 1.76 -6.90
CA GLU A 95 7.90 2.33 -5.89
C GLU A 95 7.21 3.58 -6.43
N LYS A 96 5.90 3.65 -6.18
CA LYS A 96 5.05 4.76 -6.52
C LYS A 96 4.53 5.37 -5.23
N CYS A 97 4.82 6.65 -5.03
CA CYS A 97 4.22 7.42 -3.95
C CYS A 97 2.73 7.60 -4.23
N LEU A 98 1.89 7.16 -3.29
CA LEU A 98 0.43 7.29 -3.32
C LEU A 98 -0.09 8.29 -2.28
N THR A 99 0.78 8.85 -1.43
CA THR A 99 0.40 9.73 -0.31
C THR A 99 -0.57 10.85 -0.72
N LYS A 100 -0.28 11.58 -1.81
CA LYS A 100 -1.15 12.67 -2.26
C LYS A 100 -2.54 12.15 -2.64
N TRP A 101 -2.58 11.08 -3.43
CA TRP A 101 -3.84 10.47 -3.86
C TRP A 101 -4.63 9.90 -2.68
N ALA A 102 -3.95 9.25 -1.73
CA ALA A 102 -4.55 8.66 -0.54
C ALA A 102 -5.25 9.72 0.31
N LYS A 103 -4.59 10.86 0.55
CA LYS A 103 -5.14 11.99 1.30
C LYS A 103 -6.38 12.58 0.62
N GLU A 104 -6.27 12.92 -0.66
CA GLU A 104 -7.37 13.51 -1.43
C GLU A 104 -8.59 12.56 -1.54
N GLU A 105 -8.35 11.26 -1.75
CA GLU A 105 -9.43 10.28 -1.88
C GLU A 105 -10.11 10.01 -0.53
N LEU A 106 -9.37 9.88 0.58
CA LEU A 106 -9.98 9.72 1.91
C LEU A 106 -10.78 10.95 2.31
N GLU A 107 -10.22 12.15 2.14
CA GLU A 107 -10.92 13.41 2.41
C GLU A 107 -12.23 13.49 1.62
N LYS A 108 -12.17 13.17 0.32
CA LYS A 108 -13.36 13.11 -0.54
C LYS A 108 -14.37 12.07 -0.07
N ILE A 109 -13.94 10.87 0.33
CA ILE A 109 -14.85 9.82 0.79
C ILE A 109 -15.55 10.27 2.08
N LEU A 110 -14.82 10.80 3.05
CA LEU A 110 -15.37 11.24 4.34
C LEU A 110 -16.36 12.40 4.17
N ASN A 111 -16.01 13.43 3.40
CA ASN A 111 -16.87 14.59 3.17
C ASN A 111 -18.17 14.25 2.42
N ASN A 112 -18.15 13.21 1.57
CA ASN A 112 -19.34 12.76 0.84
C ASN A 112 -20.13 11.67 1.58
N SER A 113 -19.62 11.16 2.70
CA SER A 113 -20.28 10.10 3.45
C SER A 113 -21.33 10.69 4.40
N THR A 114 -22.55 10.17 4.31
CA THR A 114 -23.56 10.33 5.36
C THR A 114 -23.77 8.97 5.99
N ILE A 115 -23.42 8.84 7.27
CA ILE A 115 -23.51 7.58 8.00
C ILE A 115 -24.83 7.57 8.78
N GLU A 116 -25.66 6.59 8.49
CA GLU A 116 -26.83 6.26 9.30
C GLU A 116 -26.40 5.36 10.47
N LEU A 117 -26.67 5.82 11.68
CA LEU A 117 -26.43 5.13 12.93
C LEU A 117 -27.76 4.66 13.53
N ASN A 118 -27.69 3.86 14.58
CA ASN A 118 -28.87 3.44 15.33
C ASN A 118 -29.66 4.66 15.86
N ASN A 119 -30.92 4.43 16.21
CA ASN A 119 -31.84 5.46 16.72
C ASN A 119 -32.10 6.63 15.75
N ASN A 120 -32.04 6.37 14.44
CA ASN A 120 -32.32 7.35 13.38
C ASN A 120 -31.38 8.57 13.44
N ILE A 121 -30.14 8.35 13.86
CA ILE A 121 -29.09 9.37 13.94
C ILE A 121 -28.31 9.36 12.64
N HIS A 122 -28.17 10.53 12.03
CA HIS A 122 -27.39 10.72 10.81
C HIS A 122 -26.15 11.54 11.14
N LEU A 123 -24.98 10.98 10.85
CA LEU A 123 -23.69 11.62 11.08
C LEU A 123 -23.03 12.01 9.75
N GLN A 124 -22.45 13.21 9.73
CA GLN A 124 -21.68 13.75 8.61
C GLN A 124 -20.34 14.26 9.12
N PHE A 125 -19.29 14.08 8.32
CA PHE A 125 -17.95 14.58 8.60
C PHE A 125 -17.69 15.90 7.86
N PHE A 126 -16.86 16.74 8.46
CA PHE A 126 -16.42 18.03 7.93
C PHE A 126 -14.95 18.22 8.28
N ASN A 127 -14.26 19.07 7.52
CA ASN A 127 -12.86 19.45 7.78
C ASN A 127 -11.95 18.23 8.03
N ALA A 128 -12.04 17.21 7.18
CA ALA A 128 -11.23 16.02 7.33
C ALA A 128 -9.76 16.31 6.99
N GLU A 129 -8.87 16.04 7.95
CA GLU A 129 -7.43 16.17 7.85
C GLU A 129 -6.79 14.79 7.86
N ILE A 130 -6.04 14.47 6.80
CA ILE A 130 -5.40 13.17 6.63
C ILE A 130 -3.88 13.37 6.67
N GLU A 131 -3.25 12.76 7.67
CA GLU A 131 -1.81 12.76 7.87
C GLU A 131 -1.22 11.40 7.53
N GLY A 132 0.10 11.35 7.33
CA GLY A 132 0.84 10.13 7.06
C GLY A 132 1.24 9.92 5.59
N GLU A 133 1.57 8.69 5.26
CA GLU A 133 2.17 8.26 3.99
C GLU A 133 1.56 6.98 3.44
N ALA A 134 1.60 6.86 2.11
CA ALA A 134 1.17 5.65 1.41
C ALA A 134 2.03 5.46 0.15
N SER A 135 2.48 4.23 -0.08
CA SER A 135 3.19 3.85 -1.30
C SER A 135 2.76 2.48 -1.81
N SER A 136 2.97 2.30 -3.11
CA SER A 136 2.78 1.02 -3.79
C SER A 136 4.08 0.62 -4.42
N SER A 137 4.57 -0.56 -4.06
CA SER A 137 5.77 -1.14 -4.63
C SER A 137 5.46 -2.39 -5.42
N LEU A 138 6.21 -2.61 -6.50
CA LEU A 138 6.07 -3.79 -7.32
C LEU A 138 7.36 -4.61 -7.25
N ARG A 139 7.25 -5.85 -6.79
CA ARG A 139 8.39 -6.76 -6.65
C ARG A 139 7.99 -8.19 -6.95
N LYS A 140 8.74 -8.87 -7.82
CA LYS A 140 8.51 -10.27 -8.22
C LYS A 140 7.05 -10.50 -8.64
N LYS A 141 6.49 -9.60 -9.44
CA LYS A 141 5.08 -9.59 -9.88
C LYS A 141 4.04 -9.52 -8.75
N LYS A 142 4.45 -9.15 -7.54
CA LYS A 142 3.55 -8.89 -6.42
C LYS A 142 3.55 -7.40 -6.12
N LYS A 143 2.35 -6.84 -6.06
CA LYS A 143 2.13 -5.49 -5.57
C LYS A 143 2.09 -5.51 -4.04
N ILE A 144 2.83 -4.59 -3.45
CA ILE A 144 2.92 -4.41 -2.01
C ILE A 144 2.44 -2.99 -1.74
N ILE A 145 1.38 -2.85 -0.97
CA ILE A 145 0.93 -1.54 -0.51
C ILE A 145 1.42 -1.37 0.92
N ILE A 146 2.06 -0.25 1.20
CA ILE A 146 2.44 0.16 2.55
C ILE A 146 1.77 1.50 2.81
N TYR A 147 1.12 1.61 3.95
CA TYR A 147 0.50 2.86 4.38
C TYR A 147 0.59 2.97 5.89
N ASP A 148 0.77 4.20 6.36
CA ASP A 148 0.60 4.62 7.74
C ASP A 148 -0.13 5.96 7.69
N LEU A 149 -1.40 5.93 8.05
CA LEU A 149 -2.31 7.06 7.93
C LEU A 149 -2.99 7.35 9.26
N LYS A 150 -3.32 8.62 9.43
CA LYS A 150 -4.13 9.12 10.53
C LYS A 150 -5.21 10.03 9.99
N ILE A 151 -6.42 9.88 10.50
CA ILE A 151 -7.58 10.70 10.15
C ILE A 151 -7.95 11.54 11.36
N GLY A 152 -8.15 12.83 11.14
CA GLY A 152 -8.83 13.74 12.04
C GLY A 152 -10.02 14.37 11.31
N ALA A 153 -11.20 14.45 11.93
CA ALA A 153 -12.34 15.10 11.30
C ALA A 153 -13.30 15.67 12.34
N GLU A 154 -13.89 16.82 12.02
CA GLU A 154 -15.07 17.31 12.73
C GLU A 154 -16.30 16.50 12.28
N TRP A 155 -17.27 16.33 13.17
CA TRP A 155 -18.52 15.64 12.84
C TRP A 155 -19.72 16.37 13.41
N LYS A 156 -20.85 16.22 12.72
CA LYS A 156 -22.18 16.66 13.16
C LYS A 156 -23.14 15.49 13.06
N ALA A 157 -23.82 15.20 14.16
CA ALA A 157 -24.81 14.14 14.26
C ALA A 157 -26.18 14.75 14.52
N SER A 158 -27.18 14.37 13.73
CA SER A 158 -28.56 14.83 13.86
C SER A 158 -29.48 13.65 14.14
N LYS A 159 -30.22 13.70 15.24
CA LYS A 159 -31.28 12.74 15.56
C LYS A 159 -32.58 13.24 14.96
N LYS A 160 -33.20 12.43 14.11
CA LYS A 160 -34.47 12.78 13.46
C LYS A 160 -35.66 12.09 14.14
N ASN A 161 -36.76 12.82 14.29
CA ASN A 161 -38.02 12.27 14.77
C ASN A 161 -38.74 11.46 13.66
N LYS A 162 -39.92 10.90 13.97
CA LYS A 162 -40.74 10.13 13.02
C LYS A 162 -41.23 10.95 11.81
N ASN A 163 -41.21 12.28 11.91
CA ASN A 163 -41.60 13.21 10.84
C ASN A 163 -40.39 13.75 10.07
N ASN A 164 -39.19 13.16 10.27
CA ASN A 164 -37.91 13.60 9.69
C ASN A 164 -37.43 15.00 10.12
N GLU A 165 -37.99 15.58 11.19
CA GLU A 165 -37.50 16.83 11.76
C GLU A 165 -36.35 16.56 12.72
N ILE A 166 -35.39 17.49 12.79
CA ILE A 166 -34.22 17.38 13.68
C ILE A 166 -34.69 17.64 15.11
N GLU A 167 -34.64 16.60 15.94
CA GLU A 167 -34.96 16.67 17.38
C GLU A 167 -33.77 17.18 18.18
N MET A 168 -32.56 16.72 17.81
CA MET A 168 -31.34 17.02 18.54
C MET A 168 -30.13 16.98 17.60
N GLU A 169 -29.15 17.85 17.86
CA GLU A 169 -27.92 17.94 17.11
C GLU A 169 -26.70 17.92 18.04
N ALA A 170 -25.76 17.01 17.81
CA ALA A 170 -24.48 16.96 18.50
C ALA A 170 -23.34 17.23 17.52
N LYS A 171 -22.26 17.80 18.04
CA LYS A 171 -21.02 18.05 17.31
C LYS A 171 -19.83 17.58 18.11
N GLY A 172 -18.73 17.38 17.42
CA GLY A 172 -17.45 17.11 18.03
C GLY A 172 -16.39 16.79 17.01
N TYR A 173 -15.33 16.15 17.49
CA TYR A 173 -14.18 15.75 16.70
C TYR A 173 -13.90 14.26 16.89
N ILE A 174 -13.47 13.61 15.82
CA ILE A 174 -13.02 12.21 15.81
C ILE A 174 -11.59 12.16 15.31
N SER A 175 -10.77 11.32 15.94
CA SER A 175 -9.48 10.93 15.39
C SER A 175 -9.36 9.40 15.32
N VAL A 176 -8.99 8.93 14.14
CA VAL A 176 -8.71 7.52 13.85
C VAL A 176 -7.21 7.40 13.64
N ASN A 177 -6.55 6.68 14.55
CA ASN A 177 -5.11 6.47 14.55
C ASN A 177 -4.78 5.03 14.17
N GLU A 178 -3.51 4.80 13.83
CA GLU A 178 -2.96 3.48 13.54
C GLU A 178 -3.60 2.82 12.31
N ILE A 179 -3.90 3.60 11.26
CA ILE A 179 -4.34 3.03 9.99
C ILE A 179 -3.08 2.57 9.25
N ILE A 180 -2.61 1.36 9.56
CA ILE A 180 -1.38 0.78 9.02
C ILE A 180 -1.64 -0.49 8.21
N SER A 181 -0.73 -0.82 7.30
CA SER A 181 -0.85 -1.99 6.40
C SER A 181 -0.70 -3.35 7.08
N ASP A 182 -0.26 -3.38 8.34
CA ASP A 182 0.09 -4.61 9.06
C ASP A 182 -1.12 -5.35 9.66
N TYR A 183 -2.30 -4.72 9.68
CA TYR A 183 -3.51 -5.34 10.19
C TYR A 183 -4.16 -6.29 9.18
N SER A 184 -4.63 -7.43 9.67
CA SER A 184 -5.52 -8.31 8.90
C SER A 184 -6.88 -7.65 8.73
N ALA A 185 -7.55 -7.90 7.60
CA ALA A 185 -8.91 -7.41 7.35
C ALA A 185 -9.91 -7.86 8.44
N ASP A 186 -9.65 -9.00 9.08
CA ASP A 186 -10.52 -9.60 10.10
C ASP A 186 -10.34 -9.02 11.51
N ASP A 187 -9.38 -8.12 11.73
CA ASP A 187 -9.16 -7.50 13.04
C ASP A 187 -10.19 -6.39 13.31
N GLN A 188 -11.15 -6.68 14.19
CA GLN A 188 -12.23 -5.76 14.55
C GLN A 188 -11.75 -4.53 15.34
N ASN A 189 -10.58 -4.62 15.99
CA ASN A 189 -9.99 -3.54 16.80
C ASN A 189 -8.74 -2.93 16.16
N LYS A 190 -8.57 -3.10 14.84
CA LYS A 190 -7.42 -2.61 14.07
C LYS A 190 -7.16 -1.11 14.20
N TYR A 191 -8.20 -0.29 14.35
CA TYR A 191 -8.06 1.15 14.41
C TYR A 191 -8.40 1.71 15.79
N LYS A 192 -7.64 2.70 16.21
CA LYS A 192 -7.82 3.35 17.50
C LYS A 192 -8.61 4.65 17.34
N TYR A 193 -9.82 4.65 17.88
CA TYR A 193 -10.73 5.80 17.85
C TYR A 193 -10.60 6.65 19.12
N THR A 194 -10.46 7.95 18.94
CA THR A 194 -10.61 8.95 19.99
C THR A 194 -11.68 9.96 19.61
N TYR A 195 -12.43 10.40 20.61
CA TYR A 195 -13.59 11.28 20.42
C TYR A 195 -13.50 12.47 21.37
N ILE A 196 -13.80 13.65 20.84
CA ILE A 196 -14.05 14.86 21.61
C ILE A 196 -15.49 15.26 21.31
N PHE A 197 -16.30 15.43 22.35
CA PHE A 197 -17.70 15.82 22.24
C PHE A 197 -17.86 17.25 22.73
N ASP A 198 -18.38 18.15 21.91
CA ASP A 198 -18.62 19.53 22.31
C ASP A 198 -19.78 19.60 23.31
N ASN A 199 -20.77 18.72 23.13
CA ASN A 199 -21.97 18.64 23.96
C ASN A 199 -21.90 17.41 24.89
N ASN A 200 -21.28 17.56 26.06
CA ASN A 200 -21.16 16.48 27.07
C ASN A 200 -22.23 16.55 28.18
N THR A 201 -23.38 17.18 27.92
CA THR A 201 -24.48 17.22 28.90
C THR A 201 -25.25 15.88 28.89
N PRO A 202 -25.96 15.54 29.99
CA PRO A 202 -26.75 14.30 30.06
C PRO A 202 -27.77 14.13 28.94
N GLU A 203 -28.27 15.24 28.36
CA GLU A 203 -29.22 15.24 27.25
C GLU A 203 -28.63 14.57 26.00
N TYR A 204 -27.33 14.76 25.73
CA TYR A 204 -26.63 14.16 24.58
C TYR A 204 -25.99 12.80 24.90
N SER A 205 -26.17 12.27 26.11
CA SER A 205 -25.58 10.98 26.49
C SER A 205 -26.00 9.85 25.55
N THR A 206 -27.26 9.84 25.10
CA THR A 206 -27.79 8.82 24.18
C THR A 206 -27.09 8.88 22.83
N ILE A 207 -26.96 10.06 22.22
CA ILE A 207 -26.30 10.22 20.91
C ILE A 207 -24.80 9.93 21.01
N ASN A 208 -24.14 10.38 22.07
CA ASN A 208 -22.71 10.15 22.29
C ASN A 208 -22.41 8.66 22.49
N ASN A 209 -23.30 7.91 23.16
CA ASN A 209 -23.15 6.47 23.33
C ASN A 209 -23.33 5.72 22.00
N VAL A 210 -24.33 6.09 21.19
CA VAL A 210 -24.54 5.50 19.86
C VAL A 210 -23.35 5.77 18.93
N ILE A 211 -22.81 6.98 18.96
CA ILE A 211 -21.62 7.35 18.18
C ILE A 211 -20.44 6.43 18.56
N LYS A 212 -20.20 6.21 19.85
CA LYS A 212 -19.10 5.34 20.31
C LYS A 212 -19.30 3.87 19.94
N SER A 213 -20.54 3.37 19.88
CA SER A 213 -20.80 1.97 19.55
C SER A 213 -20.76 1.70 18.05
N ASP A 214 -21.36 2.58 17.24
CA ASP A 214 -21.67 2.28 15.85
C ASP A 214 -20.61 2.78 14.87
N ILE A 215 -19.94 3.90 15.20
CA ILE A 215 -18.95 4.52 14.31
C ILE A 215 -17.76 3.62 13.99
N PRO A 216 -17.16 2.88 14.95
CA PRO A 216 -16.02 2.01 14.63
C PRO A 216 -16.32 1.04 13.49
N GLN A 217 -17.47 0.36 13.52
CA GLN A 217 -17.87 -0.57 12.47
C GLN A 217 -18.04 0.15 11.12
N LYS A 218 -18.75 1.29 11.10
CA LYS A 218 -19.00 2.03 9.85
C LYS A 218 -17.74 2.65 9.27
N MET A 219 -16.85 3.16 10.11
CA MET A 219 -15.57 3.69 9.67
C MET A 219 -14.62 2.59 9.18
N ASN A 220 -14.64 1.41 9.79
CA ASN A 220 -13.90 0.26 9.27
C ASN A 220 -14.33 -0.07 7.83
N GLU A 221 -15.64 -0.17 7.57
CA GLU A 221 -16.18 -0.43 6.23
C GLU A 221 -15.70 0.62 5.20
N ILE A 222 -15.69 1.89 5.58
CA ILE A 222 -15.22 3.01 4.73
C ILE A 222 -13.72 2.88 4.43
N ILE A 223 -12.91 2.68 5.46
CA ILE A 223 -11.45 2.60 5.32
C ILE A 223 -11.06 1.35 4.52
N ASP A 224 -11.74 0.22 4.71
CA ASP A 224 -11.47 -1.02 3.99
C ASP A 224 -11.79 -0.87 2.50
N SER A 225 -12.92 -0.23 2.17
CA SER A 225 -13.27 0.12 0.79
C SER A 225 -12.21 1.04 0.15
N PHE A 226 -11.68 2.00 0.92
CA PHE A 226 -10.58 2.85 0.48
C PHE A 226 -9.28 2.05 0.24
N VAL A 227 -8.91 1.13 1.13
CA VAL A 227 -7.73 0.27 0.98
C VAL A 227 -7.86 -0.61 -0.28
N GLU A 228 -9.04 -1.15 -0.56
CA GLU A 228 -9.29 -1.90 -1.80
C GLU A 228 -9.13 -1.04 -3.06
N LYS A 229 -9.56 0.23 -3.03
CA LYS A 229 -9.28 1.18 -4.13
C LYS A 229 -7.78 1.45 -4.28
N MET A 230 -7.05 1.57 -3.16
CA MET A 230 -5.60 1.81 -3.17
C MET A 230 -4.85 0.64 -3.80
N LYS A 231 -5.26 -0.60 -3.51
CA LYS A 231 -4.70 -1.81 -4.14
C LYS A 231 -4.80 -1.80 -5.66
N GLN A 232 -5.72 -1.03 -6.25
CA GLN A 232 -5.90 -0.92 -7.70
C GLN A 232 -5.06 0.19 -8.38
N LYS A 233 -4.36 1.05 -7.62
CA LYS A 233 -3.67 2.27 -8.10
C LYS A 233 -2.20 2.11 -8.45
#